data_AF-A0A1E1LXS8-F1
#
_entry.id   AF-A0A1E1LXS8-F1
#
_cell.length_a   1.000
_cell.length_b   1.000
_cell.length_c   1.000
_cell.angle_alpha   90.00
_cell.angle_beta   90.00
_cell.angle_gamma   90.00
#
_symmetry.space_group_name_H-M   'P 1'
#
loop_
_entity.id
_entity.type
_entity.pdbx_description
1 polymer ?
#
loop_
_entity_poly.entity_id
_entity_poly.type
_entity_poly.pdbx_seq_one_letter_code
_entity_poly.pdbx_strand_id
1 'polypeptide(L)'
;MKFILLSALLIPGALSRRCSCIRTMENDITVTSKMLFGDGITTVTSPATNKQGQLVGYCSIGYNRSKNGKRLACADWYMVTNATGKGCDGKVGPVSCHKIV
;
A
#
# COMPACT_ATOMS: atom_id res chain seq x y z
N MET A 1 23.58 48.02 -4.09
CA MET A 1 23.74 46.60 -3.70
C MET A 1 22.36 45.96 -3.69
N LYS A 2 22.12 44.97 -4.58
CA LYS A 2 20.85 44.23 -4.67
C LYS A 2 20.86 43.13 -3.62
N PHE A 3 19.99 43.23 -2.63
CA PHE A 3 19.76 42.16 -1.65
C PHE A 3 19.02 41.02 -2.35
N ILE A 4 19.71 39.88 -2.51
CA ILE A 4 19.08 38.62 -2.90
C ILE A 4 18.39 38.10 -1.64
N LEU A 5 17.07 38.32 -1.52
CA LEU A 5 16.26 37.52 -0.60
C LEU A 5 16.26 36.10 -1.15
N LEU A 6 17.11 35.23 -0.59
CA LEU A 6 16.85 33.80 -0.63
C LEU A 6 15.56 33.58 0.16
N SER A 7 14.44 33.57 -0.54
CA SER A 7 13.22 32.92 -0.09
C SER A 7 13.57 31.44 0.05
N ALA A 8 14.06 31.05 1.23
CA ALA A 8 14.06 29.68 1.64
C ALA A 8 12.61 29.20 1.55
N LEU A 9 12.30 28.47 0.48
CA LEU A 9 11.13 27.61 0.41
C LEU A 9 11.30 26.59 1.54
N LEU A 10 10.85 26.96 2.74
CA LEU A 10 10.30 26.03 3.70
C LEU A 10 9.12 25.39 2.96
N ILE A 11 9.35 24.27 2.26
CA ILE A 11 8.28 23.39 1.80
C ILE A 11 7.80 22.72 3.08
N PRO A 12 6.69 23.16 3.70
CA PRO A 12 6.24 22.57 4.93
C PRO A 12 5.63 21.22 4.55
N GLY A 13 6.31 20.12 4.92
CA GLY A 13 5.63 18.84 5.13
C GLY A 13 5.19 18.08 3.87
N ALA A 14 6.09 17.85 2.92
CA ALA A 14 5.96 16.65 2.08
C ALA A 14 6.35 15.39 2.89
N LEU A 15 5.71 15.16 4.06
CA LEU A 15 5.59 13.80 4.58
C LEU A 15 4.76 13.04 3.56
N SER A 16 5.44 12.40 2.61
CA SER A 16 4.85 11.51 1.63
C SER A 16 4.01 10.48 2.37
N ARG A 17 2.70 10.74 2.46
CA ARG A 17 1.76 9.91 3.21
C ARG A 17 1.83 8.51 2.61
N ARG A 18 2.15 7.52 3.43
CA ARG A 18 2.16 6.11 3.03
C ARG A 18 0.91 5.44 3.58
N CYS A 19 0.50 4.37 2.92
CA CYS A 19 -0.55 3.48 3.40
C CYS A 19 0.07 2.09 3.63
N SER A 20 -0.36 1.40 4.68
CA SER A 20 -0.07 0.01 4.93
C SER A 20 -1.36 -0.79 4.81
N CYS A 21 -1.37 -1.79 3.95
CA CYS A 21 -2.47 -2.71 3.73
C CYS A 21 -2.08 -4.11 4.19
N ILE A 22 -2.96 -4.77 4.92
CA ILE A 22 -2.77 -6.11 5.45
C ILE A 22 -3.84 -7.03 4.86
N ARG A 23 -3.40 -8.15 4.30
CA ARG A 23 -4.25 -9.24 3.80
C ARG A 23 -3.89 -10.52 4.54
N THR A 24 -4.85 -11.13 5.23
CA THR A 24 -4.71 -12.47 5.82
C THR A 24 -5.36 -13.48 4.89
N MET A 25 -4.56 -14.29 4.23
CA MET A 25 -4.95 -15.34 3.28
C MET A 25 -5.64 -16.51 3.98
N GLU A 26 -6.36 -17.33 3.20
CA GLU A 26 -7.08 -18.50 3.75
C GLU A 26 -6.14 -19.54 4.38
N ASN A 27 -4.89 -19.62 3.92
CA ASN A 27 -3.86 -20.50 4.47
C ASN A 27 -3.08 -19.86 5.64
N ASP A 28 -3.68 -18.87 6.30
CA ASP A 28 -3.11 -18.14 7.43
C ASP A 28 -1.81 -17.37 7.14
N ILE A 29 -1.51 -17.13 5.86
CA ILE A 29 -0.39 -16.28 5.44
C ILE A 29 -0.84 -14.83 5.46
N THR A 30 -0.03 -13.97 6.07
CA THR A 30 -0.27 -12.54 6.11
C THR A 30 0.65 -11.83 5.13
N VAL A 31 0.07 -10.98 4.28
CA VAL A 31 0.80 -10.10 3.38
C VAL A 31 0.63 -8.67 3.85
N THR A 32 1.76 -7.98 4.06
CA THR A 32 1.77 -6.55 4.42
C THR A 32 2.34 -5.72 3.28
N SER A 33 1.48 -4.94 2.63
CA SER A 33 1.82 -4.07 1.51
C SER A 33 1.95 -2.62 1.95
N LYS A 34 3.12 -2.02 1.75
CA LYS A 34 3.37 -0.59 1.99
C LYS A 34 3.43 0.15 0.66
N MET A 35 2.62 1.18 0.51
CA MET A 35 2.46 1.92 -0.74
C MET A 35 2.39 3.43 -0.47
N LEU A 36 2.75 4.24 -1.46
CA LEU A 36 2.50 5.68 -1.40
C LEU A 36 1.00 5.95 -1.54
N PHE A 37 0.50 6.92 -0.76
CA PHE A 37 -0.84 7.44 -0.94
C PHE A 37 -1.00 7.99 -2.37
N GLY A 38 -2.08 7.61 -3.03
CA GLY A 38 -2.32 7.95 -4.43
C GLY A 38 -3.67 7.43 -4.87
N ASP A 39 -3.89 7.46 -6.18
CA ASP A 39 -5.15 7.15 -6.85
C ASP A 39 -4.96 6.10 -7.96
N GLY A 40 -6.07 5.56 -8.45
CA GLY A 40 -6.08 4.53 -9.50
C GLY A 40 -5.63 3.17 -9.01
N ILE A 41 -5.31 2.29 -9.97
CA ILE A 41 -4.87 0.92 -9.70
C ILE A 41 -3.35 0.88 -9.56
N THR A 42 -2.85 0.18 -8.55
CA THR A 42 -1.42 -0.10 -8.37
C THR A 42 -1.23 -1.57 -8.04
N THR A 43 -0.15 -2.18 -8.52
CA THR A 43 0.24 -3.54 -8.15
C THR A 43 1.54 -3.47 -7.38
N VAL A 44 1.59 -4.15 -6.25
CA VAL A 44 2.76 -4.20 -5.37
C VAL A 44 3.08 -5.63 -5.00
N THR A 45 4.37 -5.97 -5.05
CA THR A 45 4.90 -7.22 -4.52
C THR A 45 5.33 -7.00 -3.08
N SER A 46 4.84 -7.84 -2.17
CA SER A 46 4.97 -7.66 -0.73
C SER A 46 5.34 -8.97 -0.03
N PRO A 47 6.07 -8.91 1.11
CA PRO A 47 6.44 -10.11 1.84
C PRO A 47 5.20 -10.82 2.38
N ALA A 48 5.24 -12.15 2.31
CA ALA A 48 4.22 -13.05 2.83
C ALA A 48 4.80 -13.79 4.04
N THR A 49 4.15 -13.69 5.19
CA THR A 49 4.61 -14.28 6.46
C THR A 49 3.60 -15.26 7.02
N ASN A 50 4.06 -16.37 7.60
CA ASN A 50 3.18 -17.29 8.34
C ASN A 50 2.79 -16.71 9.73
N LYS A 51 2.00 -17.46 10.51
CA LYS A 51 1.58 -17.07 11.87
C LYS A 51 2.74 -16.77 12.82
N GLN A 52 3.89 -17.41 12.61
CA GLN A 52 5.11 -17.21 13.40
C GLN A 52 5.92 -15.97 12.95
N GLY A 53 5.42 -15.22 11.97
CA GLY A 53 6.11 -14.06 11.39
C GLY A 53 7.28 -14.42 10.47
N GLN A 54 7.44 -15.70 10.13
CA GLN A 54 8.52 -16.15 9.24
C GLN A 54 8.14 -15.86 7.79
N LEU A 55 9.11 -15.33 7.03
CA LEU A 55 8.96 -15.09 5.60
C LEU A 55 8.81 -16.43 4.85
N VAL A 56 7.67 -16.62 4.18
CA VAL A 56 7.37 -17.82 3.40
C VAL A 56 7.35 -17.57 1.89
N GLY A 57 7.38 -16.30 1.48
CA GLY A 57 7.47 -15.90 0.08
C GLY A 57 7.12 -14.43 -0.13
N TYR A 58 6.72 -14.13 -1.37
CA TYR A 58 6.30 -12.80 -1.78
C TYR A 58 5.03 -12.92 -2.62
N CYS A 59 4.09 -12.00 -2.37
CA CYS A 59 2.81 -11.93 -3.06
C CYS A 59 2.65 -10.61 -3.79
N SER A 60 2.26 -10.69 -5.05
CA SER A 60 1.86 -9.56 -5.88
C SER A 60 0.36 -9.35 -5.77
N ILE A 61 -0.03 -8.14 -5.33
CA ILE A 61 -1.41 -7.75 -5.08
C ILE A 61 -1.69 -6.42 -5.78
N GLY A 62 -2.75 -6.39 -6.59
CA GLY A 62 -3.31 -5.18 -7.17
C GLY A 62 -4.34 -4.55 -6.23
N TYR A 63 -4.21 -3.25 -5.99
CA TYR A 63 -5.12 -2.43 -5.19
C TYR A 63 -5.74 -1.35 -6.06
N ASN A 64 -7.05 -1.15 -5.94
CA ASN A 64 -7.71 0.05 -6.45
C ASN A 64 -7.88 1.08 -5.34
N ARG A 65 -7.47 2.30 -5.65
CA ARG A 65 -7.39 3.45 -4.74
C ARG A 65 -8.26 4.61 -5.19
N SER A 66 -9.16 4.35 -6.15
CA SER A 66 -10.13 5.30 -6.67
C SER A 66 -11.50 4.68 -6.90
N LYS A 67 -12.55 5.48 -6.75
CA LYS A 67 -13.93 5.13 -7.12
C LYS A 67 -14.59 6.33 -7.80
N ASN A 68 -15.22 6.10 -8.95
CA ASN A 68 -15.90 7.14 -9.73
C ASN A 68 -15.01 8.37 -10.03
N GLY A 69 -13.76 8.13 -10.41
CA GLY A 69 -12.77 9.19 -10.69
C GLY A 69 -12.25 9.94 -9.46
N LYS A 70 -12.67 9.58 -8.24
CA LYS A 70 -12.20 10.20 -6.99
C LYS A 70 -11.22 9.29 -6.26
N ARG A 71 -10.15 9.87 -5.74
CA ARG A 71 -9.18 9.19 -4.86
C ARG A 71 -9.83 8.80 -3.55
N LEU A 72 -9.53 7.60 -3.08
CA LEU A 72 -9.99 7.02 -1.82
C LEU A 72 -8.99 7.26 -0.70
N ALA A 73 -9.46 7.38 0.54
CA ALA A 73 -8.59 7.33 1.72
C ALA A 73 -7.96 5.93 1.85
N CYS A 74 -6.82 5.79 2.53
CA CYS A 74 -6.14 4.50 2.67
C CYS A 74 -7.10 3.39 3.15
N ALA A 75 -7.98 3.70 4.11
CA ALA A 75 -8.92 2.74 4.70
C ALA A 75 -9.95 2.18 3.72
N ASP A 76 -10.21 2.88 2.62
CA ASP A 76 -11.20 2.50 1.61
C ASP A 76 -10.56 1.79 0.40
N TRP A 77 -9.24 1.56 0.42
CA TRP A 77 -8.57 0.84 -0.65
C TRP A 77 -8.94 -0.64 -0.62
N TYR A 78 -9.05 -1.24 -1.79
CA TYR A 78 -9.48 -2.63 -1.92
C TYR A 78 -8.68 -3.37 -2.99
N MET A 79 -8.55 -4.69 -2.79
CA MET A 79 -7.86 -5.58 -3.70
C MET A 79 -8.68 -5.80 -4.98
N VAL A 80 -8.02 -5.80 -6.15
CA VAL A 80 -8.67 -5.97 -7.47
C VAL A 80 -8.06 -7.07 -8.34
N THR A 81 -6.97 -7.70 -7.91
CA THR A 81 -6.37 -8.85 -8.61
C THR A 81 -6.28 -10.05 -7.69
N ASN A 82 -6.17 -11.25 -8.24
CA ASN A 82 -5.77 -12.42 -7.46
C ASN A 82 -4.38 -12.22 -6.85
N ALA A 83 -4.15 -12.70 -5.63
CA ALA A 83 -2.84 -12.72 -5.02
C ALA A 83 -1.95 -13.76 -5.70
N THR A 84 -0.85 -13.35 -6.33
CA THR A 84 0.04 -14.27 -7.06
C THR A 84 1.44 -14.31 -6.45
N GLY A 85 2.11 -15.46 -6.53
CA GLY A 85 3.45 -15.67 -5.98
C GLY A 85 3.53 -16.85 -5.02
N LYS A 86 4.71 -17.08 -4.44
CA LYS A 86 4.94 -18.22 -3.54
C LYS A 86 4.25 -17.97 -2.19
N GLY A 87 3.39 -18.91 -1.79
CA GLY A 87 2.63 -18.85 -0.53
C GLY A 87 1.30 -18.10 -0.62
N CYS A 88 0.95 -17.53 -1.78
CA CYS A 88 -0.30 -16.81 -1.95
C CYS A 88 -1.48 -17.76 -2.23
N ASP A 89 -2.68 -17.38 -1.82
CA ASP A 89 -3.90 -18.20 -1.98
C ASP A 89 -4.52 -18.14 -3.39
N GLY A 90 -3.99 -17.31 -4.29
CA GLY A 90 -4.51 -17.18 -5.66
C GLY A 90 -5.84 -16.43 -5.74
N LYS A 91 -6.27 -15.74 -4.68
CA LYS A 91 -7.62 -15.16 -4.58
C LYS A 91 -7.60 -13.66 -4.36
N VAL A 92 -8.68 -12.99 -4.76
CA VAL A 92 -9.04 -11.65 -4.28
C VAL A 92 -9.67 -11.81 -2.89
N GLY A 93 -9.32 -10.94 -1.95
CA GLY A 93 -9.92 -10.96 -0.63
C GLY A 93 -9.94 -9.59 0.05
N PRO A 94 -10.57 -9.50 1.23
CA PRO A 94 -10.62 -8.26 1.99
C PRO A 94 -9.21 -7.87 2.45
N VAL A 95 -8.97 -6.56 2.47
CA VAL A 95 -7.73 -5.95 2.94
C VAL A 95 -8.04 -4.90 3.98
N SER A 96 -7.22 -4.83 5.03
CA SER A 96 -7.30 -3.77 6.04
C SER A 96 -6.17 -2.78 5.78
N CYS A 97 -6.52 -1.57 5.37
CA CYS A 97 -5.56 -0.54 5.02
C CYS A 97 -5.64 0.64 5.99
N HIS A 98 -4.50 1.24 6.30
CA HIS A 98 -4.43 2.44 7.15
C HIS A 98 -3.28 3.34 6.74
N LYS A 99 -3.39 4.62 7.08
CA LYS A 99 -2.32 5.59 6.86
C LYS A 99 -1.18 5.32 7.84
N ILE A 100 0.05 5.34 7.33
CA ILE A 100 1.28 5.31 8.12
C ILE A 100 2.07 6.61 7.86
N VAL A 101 2.85 7.01 8.86
CA VAL A 101 3.66 8.25 8.85
C VAL A 101 5.05 7.95 8.32
#